data_AF-A0A961SI06-F1
#
_entry.id   AF-A0A961SI06-F1
#
_cell.length_a   1.000
_cell.length_b   1.000
_cell.length_c   1.000
_cell.angle_alpha   90.00
_cell.angle_beta   90.00
_cell.angle_gamma   90.00
#
_symmetry.space_group_name_H-M   'P 1'
#
loop_
_entity.id
_entity.type
_entity.pdbx_description
1 polymer ?
#
loop_
_entity_poly.entity_id
_entity_poly.type
_entity_poly.pdbx_seq_one_letter_code
_entity_poly.pdbx_strand_id
1 'polypeptide(L)'
;MRSLSERIEAMYAMDRLGAWTFVAVLWVVVLFVLYMVWQAVPDPTIRLVLACSAGAVLVFNTASIGAMIRHYKEDKDFIYGLDIKHLDAAREARAEQSRSATQRA
;
A
#
# COMPACT_ATOMS: atom_id res chain seq x y z
N MET A 1 -18.65 12.93 15.27
CA MET A 1 -18.45 12.17 14.01
C MET A 1 -17.21 12.74 13.36
N ARG A 2 -16.25 11.89 12.92
CA ARG A 2 -15.05 12.39 12.22
C ARG A 2 -15.47 13.10 10.93
N SER A 3 -14.80 14.20 10.58
CA SER A 3 -15.08 14.92 9.34
C SER A 3 -14.72 14.06 8.13
N LEU A 4 -15.26 14.38 6.95
CA LEU A 4 -14.93 13.66 5.70
C LEU A 4 -13.41 13.67 5.46
N SER A 5 -12.77 14.83 5.63
CA SER A 5 -11.32 14.99 5.48
C SER A 5 -10.52 14.13 6.47
N GLU A 6 -10.96 14.01 7.73
CA GLU A 6 -10.30 13.12 8.71
C GLU A 6 -10.40 11.64 8.32
N ARG A 7 -11.52 11.23 7.72
CA ARG A 7 -11.70 9.85 7.25
C ARG A 7 -10.85 9.55 6.02
N ILE A 8 -10.78 10.50 5.07
CA ILE A 8 -9.90 10.42 3.90
C ILE A 8 -8.44 10.28 4.33
N GLU A 9 -7.99 11.12 5.26
CA GLU A 9 -6.59 11.10 5.71
C GLU A 9 -6.25 9.81 6.47
N ALA A 10 -7.18 9.26 7.26
CA ALA A 10 -6.98 7.99 7.95
C ALA A 10 -6.85 6.81 6.96
N MET A 11 -7.66 6.77 5.91
CA MET A 11 -7.59 5.74 4.88
C MET A 11 -6.28 5.85 4.09
N TYR A 12 -5.94 7.06 3.66
CA TYR A 12 -4.67 7.34 2.97
C TYR A 12 -3.45 6.98 3.82
N ALA A 13 -3.47 7.26 5.13
CA ALA A 13 -2.38 6.92 6.04
C ALA A 13 -2.17 5.41 6.17
N MET A 14 -3.26 4.62 6.23
CA MET A 14 -3.18 3.16 6.25
C MET A 14 -2.61 2.58 4.95
N ASP A 15 -3.09 3.05 3.80
CA ASP A 15 -2.60 2.57 2.50
C ASP A 15 -1.13 2.93 2.30
N ARG A 16 -0.74 4.13 2.70
CA ARG A 16 0.66 4.56 2.72
C ARG A 16 1.51 3.66 3.61
N LEU A 17 1.03 3.32 4.81
CA LEU A 17 1.73 2.40 5.71
C LEU A 17 1.89 1.01 5.08
N GLY A 18 0.82 0.50 4.46
CA GLY A 18 0.85 -0.78 3.74
C GLY A 18 1.88 -0.79 2.60
N ALA A 19 1.88 0.25 1.77
CA ALA A 19 2.82 0.40 0.67
C ALA A 19 4.29 0.43 1.16
N TRP A 20 4.59 1.19 2.22
CA TRP A 20 5.94 1.21 2.79
C TRP A 20 6.32 -0.10 3.48
N THR A 21 5.37 -0.77 4.11
CA THR A 21 5.58 -2.10 4.70
C THR A 21 5.94 -3.12 3.62
N PHE A 22 5.25 -3.09 2.48
CA PHE A 22 5.55 -3.95 1.35
C PHE A 22 6.97 -3.73 0.81
N VAL A 23 7.39 -2.47 0.67
CA VAL A 23 8.79 -2.13 0.31
C VAL A 23 9.76 -2.68 1.34
N ALA A 24 9.51 -2.51 2.64
CA ALA A 24 10.37 -3.02 3.69
C ALA A 24 10.53 -4.55 3.63
N VAL A 25 9.43 -5.28 3.39
CA VAL A 25 9.45 -6.74 3.21
C VAL A 25 10.27 -7.12 1.98
N LEU A 26 10.09 -6.42 0.85
CA LEU A 26 10.89 -6.64 -0.36
C LEU A 26 12.39 -6.47 -0.09
N TRP A 27 12.77 -5.41 0.62
CA TRP A 27 14.17 -5.18 1.04
C TRP A 27 14.73 -6.36 1.84
N VAL A 28 13.99 -6.81 2.85
CA VAL A 28 14.42 -7.94 3.70
C VAL A 28 14.60 -9.20 2.85
N VAL A 29 13.65 -9.53 1.99
CA VAL A 29 13.71 -10.74 1.16
C VAL A 29 14.87 -10.70 0.18
N VAL A 30 15.05 -9.59 -0.55
CA VAL A 30 16.13 -9.47 -1.55
C VAL A 30 17.49 -9.48 -0.88
N LEU A 31 17.69 -8.77 0.23
CA LEU A 31 18.96 -8.77 0.95
C LEU A 31 19.27 -10.13 1.57
N PHE A 32 18.27 -10.83 2.09
CA PHE A 32 18.42 -12.19 2.58
C PHE A 32 18.87 -13.14 1.46
N VAL A 33 18.22 -13.09 0.29
CA VAL A 33 18.62 -13.91 -0.87
C VAL A 33 20.03 -13.55 -1.33
N LEU A 34 20.36 -12.25 -1.44
CA LEU A 34 21.70 -11.80 -1.80
C LEU A 34 22.74 -12.35 -0.82
N TYR A 35 22.48 -12.28 0.48
CA TYR A 35 23.37 -12.82 1.51
C TYR A 35 23.58 -14.34 1.35
N MET A 36 22.51 -15.10 1.12
CA MET A 36 22.59 -16.55 0.91
C MET A 36 23.40 -16.91 -0.33
N VAL A 37 23.14 -16.23 -1.45
CA VAL A 37 23.85 -16.46 -2.72
C VAL A 37 25.31 -16.03 -2.62
N TRP A 38 25.62 -14.98 -1.84
CA TRP A 38 26.98 -14.48 -1.66
C TRP A 38 27.93 -15.55 -1.10
N GLN A 39 27.43 -16.42 -0.21
CA GLN A 39 28.19 -17.54 0.34
C GLN A 39 28.40 -18.67 -0.68
N ALA A 40 27.48 -18.84 -1.62
CA ALA A 40 27.51 -19.91 -2.62
C ALA A 40 28.38 -19.57 -3.84
N VAL A 41 28.53 -18.29 -4.18
CA VAL A 41 29.24 -17.83 -5.38
C VAL A 41 30.64 -17.33 -5.01
N PRO A 42 31.73 -17.97 -5.46
CA PRO A 42 33.09 -17.53 -5.18
C PRO A 42 33.60 -16.43 -6.14
N ASP A 43 33.04 -16.36 -7.36
CA ASP A 43 33.49 -15.43 -8.41
C ASP A 43 33.17 -13.96 -8.06
N PRO A 44 34.18 -13.08 -7.97
CA PRO A 44 33.98 -11.66 -7.62
C PRO A 44 33.18 -10.86 -8.65
N THR A 45 33.31 -11.19 -9.95
CA THR A 45 32.58 -10.52 -11.03
C THR A 45 31.10 -10.85 -10.95
N ILE A 46 30.75 -12.12 -10.71
CA ILE A 46 29.35 -12.53 -10.53
C ILE A 46 28.76 -11.85 -9.29
N ARG A 47 29.51 -11.77 -8.19
CA ARG A 47 29.08 -11.04 -6.98
C ARG A 47 28.79 -9.57 -7.25
N LEU A 48 29.62 -8.90 -8.05
CA LEU A 48 29.40 -7.51 -8.45
C LEU A 48 28.10 -7.35 -9.24
N VAL A 49 27.87 -8.20 -10.24
CA VAL A 49 26.64 -8.20 -11.04
C VAL A 49 25.42 -8.41 -10.15
N LEU A 50 25.45 -9.41 -9.26
CA LEU A 50 24.36 -9.69 -8.32
C LEU A 50 24.07 -8.49 -7.41
N ALA A 51 25.10 -7.86 -6.86
CA ALA A 51 24.94 -6.68 -6.00
C ALA A 51 24.34 -5.49 -6.76
N CYS A 52 24.83 -5.21 -7.98
CA CYS A 52 24.30 -4.14 -8.83
C CYS A 52 22.84 -4.41 -9.22
N SER A 53 22.51 -5.63 -9.62
CA SER A 53 21.13 -6.01 -9.99
C SER A 53 20.19 -5.94 -8.78
N ALA A 54 20.59 -6.48 -7.62
CA ALA A 54 19.80 -6.39 -6.40
C ALA A 54 19.58 -4.93 -5.98
N GLY A 55 20.64 -4.12 -6.02
CA GLY A 55 20.57 -2.68 -5.75
C GLY A 55 19.60 -1.97 -6.69
N ALA A 56 19.68 -2.23 -8.00
CA ALA A 56 18.79 -1.64 -8.99
C ALA A 56 17.32 -2.00 -8.72
N VAL A 57 17.03 -3.27 -8.44
CA VAL A 57 15.67 -3.73 -8.10
C VAL A 57 15.15 -2.98 -6.88
N LEU A 58 15.93 -2.90 -5.80
CA LEU A 58 15.53 -2.25 -4.56
C LEU A 58 15.31 -0.74 -4.72
N VAL A 59 16.24 -0.06 -5.38
CA VAL A 59 16.16 1.39 -5.59
C VAL A 59 14.97 1.74 -6.48
N PHE A 60 14.83 1.05 -7.62
CA PHE A 60 13.74 1.37 -8.55
C PHE A 60 12.36 1.03 -7.96
N ASN A 61 12.19 -0.12 -7.28
CA ASN A 61 10.92 -0.40 -6.63
C ASN A 61 10.57 0.65 -5.56
N THR A 62 11.55 1.02 -4.74
CA THR A 62 11.34 2.05 -3.71
C THR A 62 10.97 3.40 -4.33
N ALA A 63 11.65 3.79 -5.42
CA ALA A 63 11.36 5.03 -6.14
C ALA A 63 9.96 5.00 -6.79
N SER A 64 9.58 3.89 -7.41
CA SER A 64 8.24 3.72 -8.01
C SER A 64 7.13 3.82 -6.98
N ILE A 65 7.26 3.17 -5.82
CA ILE A 65 6.29 3.29 -4.72
C ILE A 65 6.27 4.71 -4.16
N GLY A 66 7.44 5.34 -3.99
CA GLY A 66 7.53 6.74 -3.57
C GLY A 66 6.81 7.69 -4.54
N ALA A 67 6.98 7.49 -5.85
CA ALA A 67 6.30 8.26 -6.88
C ALA A 67 4.78 8.02 -6.86
N MET A 68 4.35 6.77 -6.73
CA MET A 68 2.93 6.39 -6.61
C MET A 68 2.27 7.11 -5.41
N ILE A 69 2.90 7.06 -4.23
CA ILE A 69 2.37 7.71 -3.02
C ILE A 69 2.32 9.23 -3.20
N ARG A 70 3.37 9.82 -3.80
CA ARG A 70 3.41 11.27 -4.07
C ARG A 70 2.24 11.70 -4.97
N HIS A 71 2.00 10.96 -6.04
CA HIS A 71 0.91 11.25 -6.96
C HIS A 71 -0.46 11.02 -6.29
N TYR A 72 -0.62 9.95 -5.52
CA TYR A 72 -1.85 9.66 -4.79
C TYR A 72 -2.20 10.71 -3.75
N LYS A 73 -1.21 11.39 -3.17
CA LYS A 73 -1.47 12.53 -2.28
C LYS A 73 -2.25 13.65 -2.97
N GLU A 74 -2.02 13.86 -4.26
CA GLU A 74 -2.66 14.90 -5.07
C GLU A 74 -4.11 14.53 -5.41
N ASP A 75 -4.38 13.23 -5.63
CA ASP A 75 -5.70 12.72 -6.04
C ASP A 75 -6.56 12.14 -4.89
N LYS A 76 -6.02 12.06 -3.66
CA LYS A 76 -6.65 11.38 -2.52
C LYS A 76 -8.05 11.91 -2.19
N ASP A 77 -8.27 13.21 -2.33
CA ASP A 77 -9.54 13.83 -1.93
C ASP A 77 -10.68 13.47 -2.90
N PHE A 78 -10.36 13.22 -4.17
CA PHE A 78 -11.31 12.73 -5.17
C PHE A 78 -11.59 11.23 -4.98
N ILE A 79 -10.53 10.42 -4.93
CA ILE A 79 -10.62 8.95 -4.85
C ILE A 79 -11.36 8.54 -3.58
N TYR A 80 -10.87 8.94 -2.41
CA TYR A 80 -11.44 8.51 -1.13
C TYR A 80 -12.72 9.27 -0.77
N GLY A 81 -12.89 10.50 -1.28
CA GLY A 81 -14.13 11.25 -1.10
C GLY A 81 -15.31 10.58 -1.79
N LEU A 82 -15.12 10.02 -2.98
CA LEU A 82 -16.14 9.25 -3.69
C LEU A 82 -16.42 7.92 -2.98
N ASP A 83 -15.38 7.20 -2.56
CA ASP A 83 -15.51 5.91 -1.87
C ASP A 83 -16.28 6.03 -0.54
N ILE A 84 -16.01 7.07 0.24
CA ILE A 84 -16.72 7.32 1.50
C ILE A 84 -18.22 7.59 1.25
N LYS A 85 -18.57 8.33 0.18
CA LYS A 85 -19.98 8.58 -0.16
C LYS A 85 -20.70 7.28 -0.50
N HIS A 86 -20.09 6.39 -1.26
CA HIS A 86 -20.66 5.08 -1.57
C HIS A 86 -20.80 4.19 -0.33
N LEU A 87 -19.79 4.19 0.55
CA LEU A 87 -19.85 3.46 1.82
C LEU A 87 -20.97 3.96 2.74
N ASP A 88 -21.16 5.28 2.81
CA ASP A 88 -22.22 5.88 3.61
C ASP A 88 -23.61 5.55 3.02
N ALA A 89 -23.79 5.63 1.69
CA ALA A 89 -25.02 5.22 1.02
C ALA A 89 -25.34 3.73 1.23
N ALA A 90 -24.33 2.85 1.18
CA ALA A 90 -24.51 1.42 1.44
C ALA A 90 -24.89 1.13 2.91
N ARG A 91 -24.39 1.93 3.86
CA ARG A 91 -24.79 1.84 5.27
C ARG A 91 -26.24 2.28 5.47
N GLU A 92 -26.66 3.36 4.85
CA GLU A 92 -28.04 3.86 4.93
C GLU A 92 -29.02 2.83 4.35
N ALA A 93 -28.73 2.28 3.17
CA ALA A 93 -29.56 1.23 2.57
C ALA A 93 -29.71 -0.01 3.47
N ARG A 94 -28.63 -0.43 4.14
CA ARG A 94 -28.67 -1.55 5.11
C ARG A 94 -29.49 -1.21 6.36
N ALA A 95 -29.42 0.04 6.83
CA ALA A 95 -30.21 0.50 7.98
C ALA A 95 -31.72 0.59 7.65
N GLU A 96 -32.07 0.97 6.42
CA GLU A 96 -33.46 0.97 5.95
C GLU A 96 -34.01 -0.45 5.80
N GLN A 97 -33.20 -1.38 5.28
CA GLN A 97 -33.55 -2.79 5.21
C GLN A 97 -33.79 -3.40 6.60
N SER A 98 -32.95 -3.10 7.58
CA SER A 98 -33.14 -3.62 8.94
C SER A 98 -34.38 -3.03 9.61
N ARG A 99 -34.66 -1.73 9.43
CA ARG A 99 -35.89 -1.09 9.94
C ARG A 99 -37.15 -1.68 9.33
N SER A 100 -37.17 -1.86 8.00
CA SER A 100 -38.32 -2.44 7.30
C SER A 100 -38.54 -3.92 7.64
N ALA A 101 -37.48 -4.68 7.93
CA ALA A 101 -37.59 -6.05 8.44
C ALA A 101 -38.20 -6.09 9.85
N THR A 102 -37.75 -5.22 10.76
CA THR A 102 -38.32 -5.12 12.13
C THR A 102 -39.77 -4.67 12.13
N GLN A 103 -40.18 -3.82 11.17
CA GLN A 103 -41.56 -3.34 11.07
C GLN A 103 -42.53 -4.37 10.46
N ARG A 104 -42.00 -5.43 9.85
CA ARG A 104 -42.75 -6.54 9.24
C ARG A 104 -42.81 -7.79 10.12
N ALA A 105 -42.12 -7.77 11.27
CA ALA A 105 -42.13 -8.82 12.29
C ALA A 105 -43.07 -8.43 13.44
#